data_AF-A0A2A4FNQ8-F1
#
_entry.id   AF-A0A2A4FNQ8-F1
#
_cell.length_a   1.000
_cell.length_b   1.000
_cell.length_c   1.000
_cell.angle_alpha   90.00
_cell.angle_beta   90.00
_cell.angle_gamma   90.00
#
_symmetry.space_group_name_H-M   'P 1'
#
loop_
_entity.id
_entity.type
_entity.pdbx_description
1 polymer ?
#
loop_
_entity_poly.entity_id
_entity_poly.type
_entity_poly.pdbx_seq_one_letter_code
_entity_poly.pdbx_strand_id
1 'polypeptide(L)'
;MLVFAAAAVASAGCAQLQSGRQDANAHNDASTSSTPLVDFVIPADALGARDPQLTAVLAKVGALASKQPQPMTIRVAALPQDFGYLNQSIRHGIATQHAASVRVENVAAGSCRPYSVQVGPTQ
;
A
#
# COMPACT_ATOMS: atom_id res chain seq x y z
N MET A 1 -57.13 -14.73 13.32
CA MET A 1 -56.54 -13.37 13.28
C MET A 1 -55.10 -13.44 13.76
N LEU A 2 -54.18 -12.97 12.91
CA LEU A 2 -52.89 -12.32 13.17
C LEU A 2 -52.04 -12.68 14.41
N VAL A 3 -50.95 -13.41 14.15
CA VAL A 3 -49.50 -13.09 14.36
C VAL A 3 -49.14 -12.18 15.54
N PHE A 4 -48.22 -12.61 16.42
CA PHE A 4 -46.85 -12.09 16.53
C PHE A 4 -45.98 -12.90 17.51
N ALA A 5 -44.76 -13.16 17.06
CA ALA A 5 -43.69 -13.91 17.70
C ALA A 5 -42.93 -13.08 18.75
N ALA A 6 -42.29 -13.75 19.72
CA ALA A 6 -41.03 -13.30 20.30
C ALA A 6 -40.34 -14.47 21.04
N ALA A 7 -39.29 -15.02 20.43
CA ALA A 7 -38.37 -15.94 21.08
C ALA A 7 -37.36 -15.13 21.90
N ALA A 8 -37.24 -15.48 23.20
CA ALA A 8 -36.23 -14.93 24.08
C ALA A 8 -34.89 -15.61 23.82
N VAL A 9 -33.85 -14.83 23.52
CA VAL A 9 -32.45 -15.26 23.62
C VAL A 9 -31.71 -14.18 24.38
N ALA A 10 -31.37 -14.48 25.63
CA ALA A 10 -30.43 -13.72 26.43
C ALA A 10 -29.03 -14.30 26.16
N SER A 11 -28.11 -13.44 25.70
CA SER A 11 -26.67 -13.69 25.76
C SER A 11 -26.00 -12.54 26.49
N ALA A 12 -25.75 -12.77 27.78
CA ALA A 12 -24.82 -12.01 28.59
C ALA A 12 -23.39 -12.50 28.33
N GLY A 13 -22.43 -11.56 28.33
CA GLY A 13 -20.97 -11.80 28.21
C GLY A 13 -20.45 -11.50 26.79
N CYS A 14 -19.53 -10.57 26.54
CA CYS A 14 -18.40 -10.14 27.37
C CYS A 14 -18.34 -8.62 27.56
N ALA A 15 -18.38 -8.20 28.82
CA ALA A 15 -17.61 -7.05 29.24
C ALA A 15 -16.13 -7.42 29.11
N GLN A 16 -15.39 -6.75 28.23
CA GLN A 16 -13.95 -6.63 28.40
C GLN A 16 -13.59 -5.15 28.45
N LEU A 17 -13.61 -4.64 29.68
CA LEU A 17 -12.79 -3.51 30.10
C LEU A 17 -11.35 -3.78 29.67
N GLN A 18 -10.86 -3.06 28.67
CA GLN A 18 -9.42 -2.82 28.49
C GLN A 18 -9.12 -1.41 28.98
N SER A 19 -9.14 -1.27 30.30
CA SER A 19 -8.34 -0.26 30.99
C SER A 19 -6.87 -0.66 30.86
N GLY A 20 -6.11 0.05 30.02
CA GLY A 20 -4.64 -0.06 30.04
C GLY A 20 -3.94 0.06 28.68
N ARG A 21 -3.97 1.24 28.06
CA ARG A 21 -2.79 1.90 27.45
C ARG A 21 -3.22 3.18 26.75
N GLN A 22 -3.24 4.25 27.53
CA GLN A 22 -3.23 5.61 27.03
C GLN A 22 -1.90 6.22 27.48
N ASP A 23 -0.81 5.66 26.95
CA ASP A 23 0.54 6.25 26.95
C ASP A 23 0.82 6.54 25.47
N ALA A 24 0.53 7.73 24.95
CA ALA A 24 1.46 8.87 25.02
C ALA A 24 2.91 8.43 24.77
N ASN A 25 3.35 8.57 23.51
CA ASN A 25 4.76 8.66 23.10
C ASN A 25 5.73 7.58 23.61
N ALA A 26 5.78 6.45 22.91
CA ALA A 26 6.99 5.63 22.83
C ALA A 26 6.97 4.76 21.57
N HIS A 27 7.17 5.36 20.39
CA HIS A 27 7.74 4.62 19.27
C HIS A 27 9.22 4.94 19.18
N ASN A 28 9.95 4.43 20.17
CA ASN A 28 11.40 4.32 20.18
C ASN A 28 11.74 2.86 20.49
N ASP A 29 11.19 1.96 19.68
CA ASP A 29 11.76 0.63 19.52
C ASP A 29 12.58 0.68 18.23
N ALA A 30 13.90 0.72 18.43
CA ALA A 30 14.89 0.60 17.39
C ALA A 30 14.68 -0.70 16.60
N SER A 31 13.89 -0.61 15.55
CA SER A 31 14.03 -1.49 14.40
C SER A 31 14.89 -0.72 13.41
N THR A 32 15.99 -1.32 12.97
CA THR A 32 16.59 -1.04 11.65
C THR A 32 15.62 -1.47 10.54
N SER A 33 14.34 -1.12 10.68
CA SER A 33 13.30 -1.30 9.67
C SER A 33 13.51 -0.18 8.67
N SER A 34 13.99 -0.56 7.49
CA SER A 34 14.17 0.36 6.39
C SER A 34 12.86 1.07 6.07
N THR A 35 12.68 2.29 6.59
CA THR A 35 11.48 3.11 6.36
C THR A 35 11.32 3.30 4.86
N PRO A 36 10.13 3.03 4.29
CA PRO A 36 9.89 3.27 2.88
C PRO A 36 10.10 4.77 2.59
N LEU A 37 10.89 5.06 1.54
CA LEU A 37 11.12 6.41 1.05
C LEU A 37 9.84 7.05 0.51
N VAL A 38 8.95 6.22 -0.03
CA VAL A 38 7.63 6.62 -0.55
C VAL A 38 6.63 5.56 -0.13
N ASP A 39 5.48 5.99 0.37
CA ASP A 39 4.31 5.15 0.61
C ASP A 39 3.06 5.97 0.30
N PHE A 40 2.30 5.58 -0.73
CA PHE A 40 1.02 6.22 -1.03
C PHE A 40 0.00 5.23 -1.58
N VAL A 41 -1.26 5.58 -1.37
CA VAL A 41 -2.42 4.84 -1.85
C VAL A 41 -2.84 5.40 -3.21
N ILE A 42 -3.11 4.53 -4.18
CA ILE A 42 -3.66 4.91 -5.48
C ILE A 42 -5.18 4.99 -5.36
N PRO A 43 -5.79 6.16 -5.65
CA PRO A 43 -7.25 6.29 -5.71
C PRO A 43 -7.85 5.37 -6.77
N ALA A 44 -8.95 4.69 -6.46
CA ALA A 44 -9.56 3.69 -7.35
C ALA A 44 -10.08 4.32 -8.67
N ASP A 45 -10.54 5.56 -8.60
CA ASP A 45 -11.04 6.36 -9.73
C ASP A 45 -9.92 6.71 -10.72
N ALA A 46 -8.71 7.04 -10.23
CA ALA A 46 -7.57 7.38 -11.08
C ALA A 46 -7.08 6.19 -11.92
N LEU A 47 -7.23 4.97 -11.40
CA LEU A 47 -6.78 3.76 -12.06
C LEU A 47 -7.71 3.35 -13.21
N GLY A 48 -9.03 3.36 -12.97
CA GLY A 48 -10.03 3.01 -13.98
C GLY A 48 -9.99 3.94 -15.20
N ALA A 49 -9.69 5.22 -14.98
CA ALA A 49 -9.54 6.21 -16.04
C ALA A 49 -8.15 6.24 -16.70
N ARG A 50 -7.17 5.48 -16.18
CA ARG A 50 -5.74 5.58 -16.56
C ARG A 50 -5.26 7.03 -16.54
N ASP A 51 -5.50 7.71 -15.42
CA ASP A 51 -5.27 9.14 -15.27
C ASP A 51 -3.83 9.54 -15.67
N PRO A 52 -3.65 10.52 -16.57
CA PRO A 52 -2.34 11.10 -16.87
C PRO A 52 -1.59 11.62 -15.63
N GLN A 53 -2.30 12.15 -14.63
CA GLN A 53 -1.70 12.60 -13.36
C GLN A 53 -1.10 11.43 -12.59
N LEU A 54 -1.83 10.31 -12.47
CA LEU A 54 -1.32 9.09 -11.85
C LEU A 54 -0.09 8.57 -12.60
N THR A 55 -0.15 8.55 -13.94
CA THR A 55 0.99 8.19 -14.79
C THR A 55 2.23 9.04 -14.47
N ALA A 56 2.05 10.36 -14.36
CA ALA A 56 3.14 11.28 -14.05
C ALA A 56 3.71 11.07 -12.64
N VAL A 57 2.85 10.79 -11.65
CA VAL A 57 3.29 10.46 -10.28
C VAL A 57 4.10 9.17 -10.28
N LEU A 58 3.62 8.12 -10.93
CA LEU A 58 4.31 6.83 -11.03
C LEU A 58 5.68 6.97 -11.74
N ALA A 59 5.76 7.77 -12.81
CA ALA A 59 7.03 8.07 -13.45
C ALA A 59 7.98 8.81 -12.49
N LYS A 60 7.50 9.78 -11.70
CA LYS A 60 8.33 10.44 -10.68
C LYS A 60 8.84 9.48 -9.61
N VAL A 61 8.03 8.50 -9.22
CA VAL A 61 8.43 7.44 -8.28
C VAL A 61 9.55 6.59 -8.86
N GLY A 62 9.44 6.17 -10.13
CA GLY A 62 10.52 5.46 -10.83
C GLY A 62 11.80 6.30 -10.94
N ALA A 63 11.66 7.58 -11.28
CA ALA A 63 12.79 8.51 -11.35
C ALA A 63 13.47 8.68 -9.99
N LEU A 64 12.68 8.84 -8.92
CA LEU A 64 13.18 8.97 -7.56
C LEU A 64 13.94 7.73 -7.11
N ALA A 65 13.39 6.54 -7.37
CA ALA A 65 14.05 5.27 -7.04
C ALA A 65 15.38 5.12 -7.79
N SER A 66 15.43 5.53 -9.06
CA SER A 66 16.64 5.44 -9.90
C SER A 66 17.76 6.41 -9.50
N LYS A 67 17.44 7.49 -8.77
CA LYS A 67 18.40 8.48 -8.27
C LYS A 67 18.99 8.10 -6.91
N GLN A 68 18.49 7.03 -6.28
CA GLN A 68 19.03 6.59 -5.00
C GLN A 68 20.42 5.97 -5.19
N PRO A 69 21.35 6.20 -4.24
CA PRO A 69 22.71 5.66 -4.31
C PRO A 69 22.77 4.14 -4.10
N GLN A 70 21.72 3.55 -3.52
CA GLN A 70 21.60 2.13 -3.24
C GLN A 70 20.48 1.49 -4.08
N PRO A 71 20.50 0.17 -4.30
CA PRO A 71 19.42 -0.52 -4.98
C PRO A 71 18.08 -0.35 -4.26
N MET A 72 17.02 -0.12 -5.03
CA MET A 72 15.67 0.12 -4.53
C MET A 72 14.70 -0.92 -5.07
N THR A 73 13.69 -1.25 -4.26
CA THR A 73 12.55 -2.06 -4.64
C THR A 73 11.27 -1.23 -4.53
N ILE A 74 10.52 -1.17 -5.62
CA ILE A 74 9.20 -0.56 -5.72
C ILE A 74 8.16 -1.67 -5.63
N ARG A 75 7.49 -1.79 -4.50
CA ARG A 75 6.41 -2.75 -4.26
C ARG A 75 5.09 -2.09 -4.63
N VAL A 76 4.38 -2.68 -5.58
CA VAL A 76 3.08 -2.20 -6.04
C VAL A 76 2.03 -3.18 -5.57
N ALA A 77 1.14 -2.73 -4.68
CA ALA A 77 -0.04 -3.48 -4.31
C ALA A 77 -1.14 -3.22 -5.32
N ALA A 78 -1.39 -4.17 -6.22
CA ALA A 78 -2.43 -4.06 -7.24
C ALA A 78 -2.97 -5.44 -7.64
N LEU A 79 -4.13 -5.46 -8.30
CA LEU A 79 -4.59 -6.67 -8.97
C LEU A 79 -3.70 -6.98 -10.20
N PRO A 80 -3.59 -8.26 -10.59
CA PRO A 80 -2.76 -8.66 -11.72
C PRO A 80 -3.09 -7.94 -13.03
N GLN A 81 -4.37 -7.64 -13.31
CA GLN A 81 -4.77 -6.99 -14.56
C GLN A 81 -4.27 -5.55 -14.70
N ASP A 82 -4.10 -4.84 -13.59
CA ASP A 82 -3.72 -3.42 -13.59
C ASP A 82 -2.22 -3.21 -13.43
N PHE A 83 -1.54 -4.22 -12.87
CA PHE A 83 -0.10 -4.15 -12.63
C PHE A 83 0.70 -3.89 -13.91
N GLY A 84 0.25 -4.37 -15.07
CA GLY A 84 0.91 -4.08 -16.35
C GLY A 84 1.05 -2.58 -16.62
N TYR A 85 -0.05 -1.83 -16.46
CA TYR A 85 -0.06 -0.38 -16.61
C TYR A 85 0.81 0.31 -15.55
N LEU A 86 0.67 -0.08 -14.28
CA LEU A 86 1.43 0.52 -13.17
C LEU A 86 2.94 0.32 -13.35
N ASN A 87 3.36 -0.90 -13.66
CA ASN A 87 4.75 -1.24 -13.91
C ASN A 87 5.32 -0.45 -15.09
N GLN A 88 4.57 -0.32 -16.19
CA GLN A 88 5.00 0.46 -17.34
C GLN A 88 5.18 1.95 -17.00
N SER A 89 4.21 2.57 -16.31
CA SER A 89 4.27 3.97 -15.90
C SER A 89 5.44 4.26 -14.96
N ILE A 90 5.72 3.35 -14.02
CA ILE A 90 6.87 3.45 -13.13
C ILE A 90 8.17 3.34 -13.93
N ARG A 91 8.31 2.30 -14.77
CA ARG A 91 9.52 2.07 -15.57
C ARG A 91 9.82 3.19 -16.55
N HIS A 92 8.79 3.88 -17.05
CA HIS A 92 8.96 5.04 -17.92
C HIS A 92 9.79 6.15 -17.26
N GLY A 93 9.72 6.29 -15.93
CA GLY A 93 10.49 7.28 -15.20
C GLY A 93 11.87 6.81 -14.72
N ILE A 94 12.17 5.51 -14.76
CA ILE A 94 13.45 4.98 -14.30
C ILE A 94 14.55 5.36 -15.32
N ALA A 95 15.61 6.01 -14.85
CA ALA A 95 16.76 6.31 -15.69
C ALA A 95 17.38 5.00 -16.21
N THR A 96 17.59 4.89 -17.53
CA THR A 96 18.06 3.65 -18.20
C THR A 96 19.39 3.14 -17.61
N GLN A 97 20.30 4.05 -17.28
CA GLN A 97 21.59 3.75 -16.64
C GLN A 97 21.47 3.13 -15.23
N HIS A 98 20.32 3.28 -14.57
CA HIS A 98 20.03 2.75 -13.23
C HIS A 98 18.86 1.75 -13.23
N ALA A 99 18.47 1.24 -14.39
CA ALA A 99 17.34 0.30 -14.49
C ALA A 99 17.61 -1.02 -13.76
N ALA A 100 18.87 -1.45 -13.67
CA ALA A 100 19.26 -2.68 -12.97
C ALA A 100 19.24 -2.53 -11.43
N SER A 101 19.36 -1.31 -10.90
CA SER A 101 19.33 -1.07 -9.45
C SER A 101 17.90 -0.87 -8.91
N VAL A 102 16.89 -0.79 -9.78
CA VAL A 102 15.49 -0.63 -9.38
C VAL A 102 14.69 -1.88 -9.74
N ARG A 103 14.18 -2.57 -8.72
CA ARG A 103 13.27 -3.71 -8.86
C ARG A 103 11.83 -3.23 -8.73
N VAL A 104 10.92 -3.73 -9.56
CA VAL A 104 9.48 -3.45 -9.45
C VAL A 104 8.77 -4.77 -9.23
N GLU A 105 8.04 -4.88 -8.13
CA GLU A 105 7.37 -6.10 -7.70
C GLU A 105 5.87 -5.87 -7.56
N ASN A 106 5.07 -6.86 -7.98
CA ASN A 106 3.64 -6.90 -7.67
C ASN A 106 3.46 -7.66 -6.35
N VAL A 107 2.95 -6.98 -5.33
CA VAL A 107 2.45 -7.61 -4.11
C VAL A 107 0.94 -7.70 -4.25
N ALA A 108 0.39 -8.87 -4.55
CA ALA A 108 -1.03 -9.02 -4.87
C ALA A 108 -1.93 -8.25 -3.88
N ALA A 109 -2.72 -7.30 -4.40
CA ALA A 109 -3.70 -6.60 -3.58
C ALA A 109 -4.79 -7.61 -3.15
N GLY A 110 -5.04 -7.72 -1.84
CA GLY A 110 -6.22 -8.42 -1.36
C GLY A 110 -7.48 -7.74 -1.87
N SER A 111 -8.58 -8.49 -2.05
CA SER A 111 -9.84 -7.99 -2.63
C SER A 111 -10.46 -6.79 -1.91
N CYS A 112 -10.08 -6.52 -0.66
CA CYS A 112 -10.54 -5.37 0.14
C CYS A 112 -9.41 -4.38 0.49
N ARG A 113 -8.25 -4.47 -0.16
CA ARG A 113 -7.14 -3.55 0.06
C ARG A 113 -7.07 -2.53 -1.07
N PRO A 114 -6.90 -1.24 -0.75
CA PRO A 114 -6.67 -0.25 -1.78
C PRO A 114 -5.31 -0.50 -2.42
N TYR A 115 -5.14 -0.02 -3.64
CA TYR A 115 -3.86 -0.15 -4.31
C TYR A 115 -2.85 0.79 -3.67
N SER A 116 -1.58 0.39 -3.65
CA SER A 116 -0.53 1.22 -3.07
C SER A 116 0.80 1.04 -3.79
N VAL A 117 1.67 2.03 -3.62
CA VAL A 117 3.04 1.98 -4.10
C VAL A 117 3.96 2.33 -2.95
N GLN A 118 4.90 1.44 -2.70
CA GLN A 118 5.92 1.59 -1.68
C GLN A 118 7.29 1.51 -2.32
N VAL A 119 8.18 2.43 -1.95
CA VAL A 119 9.57 2.42 -2.41
C VAL A 119 10.47 2.27 -1.20
N GLY A 120 11.30 1.25 -1.20
CA GLY A 120 12.28 1.03 -0.14
C GLY A 120 13.59 0.47 -0.70
N PRO A 121 14.68 0.53 0.06
CA PRO A 121 15.93 -0.17 -0.24
C PRO A 121 15.68 -1.66 -0.47
N THR A 122 16.43 -2.25 -1.39
CA THR A 122 16.44 -3.70 -1.60
C THR A 122 17.17 -4.34 -0.41
N GLN A 123 16.48 -5.23 0.31
CA GLN A 123 17.05 -6.03 1.40
C GLN A 123 17.93 -7.17 0.88
#